data_AF-A0A3P7EF50-F1
#
_entry.id   AF-A0A3P7EF50-F1
#
_cell.length_a   1.000
_cell.length_b   1.000
_cell.length_c   1.000
_cell.angle_alpha   90.00
_cell.angle_beta   90.00
_cell.angle_gamma   90.00
#
_symmetry.space_group_name_H-M   'P 1'
#
loop_
_entity.id
_entity.type
_entity.pdbx_description
1 polymer ?
#
loop_
_entity_poly.entity_id
_entity_poly.type
_entity_poly.pdbx_seq_one_letter_code
_entity_poly.pdbx_strand_id
1 'polypeptide(L)'
;MFRKIGKWPLLENDWNNYIFDITNILASVTQNFGDPILFKVFIDAESKNTTIHGLYIDQANLGLGSGTRDYYLNLIKFPEHLKAYKEFQLDTLKLVLSGANISYNISQIINDINDVIAFEIEIAKFIVPEANRRNSSRLYNKRIIADLYTLLPQVFL
;
A
#
# COMPACT_ATOMS: atom_id res chain seq x y z
N MET A 1 9.21 16.64 5.09
CA MET A 1 8.06 15.76 5.36
C MET A 1 8.43 14.30 5.17
N PHE A 2 8.86 13.87 3.98
CA PHE A 2 9.25 12.47 3.69
C PHE A 2 10.27 11.87 4.66
N ARG A 3 11.35 12.60 4.98
CA ARG A 3 12.37 12.18 5.96
C ARG A 3 11.86 11.93 7.38
N LYS A 4 10.62 12.36 7.72
CA LYS A 4 9.98 12.04 9.00
C LYS A 4 9.45 10.61 9.05
N ILE A 5 9.13 10.02 7.90
CA ILE A 5 8.60 8.65 7.77
C ILE A 5 9.75 7.66 7.59
N GLY A 6 10.77 8.08 6.85
CA GLY A 6 11.94 7.26 6.56
C GLY A 6 12.79 7.89 5.47
N LYS A 7 13.93 7.26 5.20
CA LYS A 7 14.71 7.53 3.99
C LYS A 7 14.00 6.89 2.79
N TRP A 8 14.13 7.48 1.62
CA TRP A 8 13.54 6.94 0.38
C TRP A 8 14.66 6.67 -0.62
N PRO A 9 14.79 5.46 -1.19
CA PRO A 9 15.81 5.17 -2.20
C PRO A 9 15.88 6.17 -3.36
N LEU A 10 14.76 6.77 -3.77
CA LEU A 10 14.74 7.78 -4.83
C LEU A 10 15.32 9.14 -4.42
N LEU A 11 15.38 9.44 -3.12
CA LEU A 11 15.87 10.73 -2.59
C LEU A 11 17.27 10.64 -1.98
N GLU A 12 17.83 9.44 -1.81
CA GLU A 12 19.03 9.23 -1.01
C GLU A 12 20.02 8.35 -1.79
N ASN A 13 21.15 8.93 -2.22
CA ASN A 13 22.19 8.20 -2.98
C ASN A 13 22.83 7.05 -2.19
N ASP A 14 22.95 7.21 -0.86
CA ASP A 14 23.55 6.23 0.05
C ASP A 14 22.48 5.38 0.75
N TRP A 15 21.47 4.93 -0.01
CA TRP A 15 20.43 4.06 0.53
C TRP A 15 21.03 2.73 1.01
N ASN A 16 20.87 2.46 2.31
CA ASN A 16 21.35 1.24 2.94
C ASN A 16 20.16 0.40 3.44
N ASN A 17 19.96 -0.77 2.83
CA ASN A 17 18.88 -1.71 3.17
C ASN A 17 18.94 -2.20 4.64
N TYR A 18 20.12 -2.18 5.28
CA TYR A 18 20.27 -2.71 6.65
C TYR A 18 19.55 -1.88 7.74
N ILE A 19 19.05 -0.68 7.41
CA ILE A 19 18.36 0.23 8.36
C ILE A 19 16.82 0.22 8.12
N PHE A 20 16.33 -0.64 7.23
CA PHE A 20 14.92 -0.64 6.83
C PHE A 20 14.06 -1.54 7.73
N ASP A 21 13.30 -0.94 8.64
CA ASP A 21 12.22 -1.60 9.37
C ASP A 21 10.87 -1.29 8.71
N ILE A 22 10.35 -2.27 7.98
CA ILE A 22 9.08 -2.14 7.27
C ILE A 22 7.90 -1.91 8.23
N THR A 23 7.90 -2.55 9.40
CA THR A 23 6.84 -2.44 10.40
C THR A 23 6.76 -1.02 10.93
N ASN A 24 7.90 -0.45 11.29
CA ASN A 24 7.97 0.94 11.76
C ASN A 24 7.54 1.95 10.69
N ILE A 25 7.89 1.73 9.42
CA ILE A 25 7.47 2.61 8.32
C ILE A 25 5.96 2.53 8.09
N LEU A 26 5.40 1.32 7.99
CA LEU A 26 3.95 1.13 7.80
C LEU A 26 3.14 1.74 8.95
N ALA A 27 3.59 1.55 10.19
CA ALA A 27 2.98 2.17 11.36
C ALA A 27 3.09 3.70 11.31
N SER A 28 4.26 4.24 10.96
CA SER A 28 4.51 5.68 10.88
C SER A 28 3.69 6.36 9.78
N VAL A 29 3.56 5.74 8.59
CA VAL A 29 2.70 6.27 7.52
C VAL A 29 1.25 6.30 8.00
N THR A 30 0.75 5.19 8.54
CA THR A 30 -0.63 5.10 9.03
C THR A 30 -0.91 6.15 10.10
N GLN A 31 0.02 6.34 11.05
CA GLN A 31 -0.13 7.31 12.13
C GLN A 31 -0.09 8.77 11.65
N ASN A 32 0.80 9.10 10.71
CA ASN A 32 1.04 10.50 10.31
C ASN A 32 0.13 10.97 9.17
N PHE A 33 -0.34 10.06 8.31
CA PHE A 33 -1.11 10.39 7.10
C PHE A 33 -2.52 9.81 7.11
N GLY A 34 -2.83 8.87 8.02
CA GLY A 34 -4.11 8.18 8.04
C GLY A 34 -4.35 7.26 6.84
N ASP A 35 -3.32 6.97 6.04
CA ASP A 35 -3.41 6.13 4.85
C ASP A 35 -2.62 4.83 5.04
N PRO A 36 -3.28 3.73 5.41
CA PRO A 36 -2.62 2.44 5.58
C PRO A 36 -2.12 1.87 4.25
N ILE A 37 -0.85 1.47 4.21
CA ILE A 37 -0.21 0.82 3.05
C ILE A 37 -0.17 -0.70 3.27
N LEU A 38 -0.37 -1.50 2.21
CA LEU A 38 -0.45 -2.98 2.20
C LEU A 38 -1.65 -3.57 2.96
N PHE A 39 -1.82 -3.24 4.24
CA PHE A 39 -2.95 -3.66 5.05
C PHE A 39 -3.37 -2.55 6.02
N LYS A 40 -4.65 -2.52 6.36
CA LYS A 40 -5.27 -1.59 7.31
C LYS A 40 -5.40 -2.26 8.66
N VAL A 41 -5.07 -1.51 9.71
CA VAL A 41 -5.38 -1.88 11.10
C VAL A 41 -6.20 -0.75 11.69
N PHE A 42 -7.42 -1.02 12.10
CA PHE A 42 -8.34 0.02 12.60
C PHE A 42 -9.34 -0.55 13.60
N ILE A 43 -9.93 0.34 14.41
CA ILE A 43 -10.99 0.01 15.35
C ILE A 43 -12.32 0.47 14.75
N ASP A 44 -13.31 -0.41 14.75
CA ASP A 44 -14.66 -0.10 14.29
C ASP A 44 -15.69 -0.95 15.07
N ALA A 45 -16.97 -0.63 14.93
CA ALA A 45 -18.06 -1.41 15.50
C ALA A 45 -18.10 -2.83 14.88
N GLU A 46 -18.46 -3.86 15.67
CA GLU A 46 -18.63 -5.20 15.10
C GLU A 46 -19.85 -5.27 14.16
N SER A 47 -19.66 -5.83 12.96
CA SER A 47 -20.75 -5.94 11.97
C SER A 47 -21.96 -6.75 12.45
N LYS A 48 -21.76 -7.64 13.43
CA LYS A 48 -22.82 -8.46 14.05
C LYS A 48 -23.33 -7.91 15.38
N ASN A 49 -22.60 -7.00 16.02
CA ASN A 49 -23.03 -6.34 17.26
C ASN A 49 -22.39 -4.94 17.33
N THR A 50 -23.12 -3.93 16.90
CA THR A 50 -22.61 -2.56 16.81
C THR A 50 -22.43 -1.86 18.15
N THR A 51 -22.79 -2.50 19.27
CA THR A 51 -22.56 -1.98 20.62
C THR A 51 -21.13 -2.24 21.13
N ILE A 52 -20.37 -3.09 20.44
CA ILE A 52 -18.98 -3.41 20.77
C ILE A 52 -18.05 -3.03 19.63
N HIS A 53 -16.80 -2.74 19.96
CA HIS A 53 -15.76 -2.40 19.00
C HIS A 53 -14.75 -3.54 18.88
N GLY A 54 -14.33 -3.83 17.65
CA GLY A 54 -13.31 -4.81 17.34
C GLY A 54 -12.07 -4.15 16.73
N LEU A 55 -10.92 -4.81 16.87
CA LEU A 55 -9.73 -4.50 16.09
C LEU A 55 -9.80 -5.27 14.76
N TYR A 56 -9.78 -4.56 13.66
CA TYR A 56 -9.85 -5.10 12.31
C TYR A 56 -8.48 -5.09 11.65
N ILE A 57 -8.20 -6.15 10.89
CA ILE A 57 -7.12 -6.22 9.91
C ILE A 57 -7.77 -6.45 8.55
N ASP A 58 -7.46 -5.62 7.57
CA ASP A 58 -8.02 -5.72 6.22
C ASP A 58 -6.98 -5.36 5.18
N GLN A 59 -7.22 -5.70 3.91
CA GLN A 59 -6.36 -5.27 2.81
C GLN A 59 -6.37 -3.74 2.68
N ALA A 60 -5.22 -3.15 2.33
CA ALA A 60 -5.15 -1.74 1.96
C ALA A 60 -5.77 -1.49 0.58
N ASN A 61 -5.91 -0.21 0.24
CA ASN A 61 -6.25 0.18 -1.12
C ASN A 61 -5.01 0.10 -2.01
N LEU A 62 -5.24 -0.12 -3.31
CA LEU A 62 -4.19 0.05 -4.32
C LEU A 62 -3.93 1.55 -4.54
N GLY A 63 -2.82 1.90 -5.20
CA GLY A 63 -2.43 3.29 -5.45
C GLY A 63 -3.45 4.10 -6.24
N LEU A 64 -4.23 3.46 -7.13
CA LEU A 64 -5.35 4.06 -7.84
C LEU A 64 -6.65 4.19 -7.00
N GLY A 65 -6.65 3.69 -5.76
CA GLY A 65 -7.77 3.76 -4.82
C GLY A 65 -8.65 2.52 -4.79
N SER A 66 -9.73 2.58 -4.01
CA SER A 66 -10.67 1.47 -3.83
C SER A 66 -11.35 1.07 -5.14
N GLY A 67 -11.53 -0.23 -5.36
CA GLY A 67 -12.30 -0.73 -6.52
C GLY A 67 -11.57 -0.66 -7.86
N THR A 68 -10.29 -0.30 -7.87
CA THR A 68 -9.49 -0.13 -9.10
C THR A 68 -8.68 -1.36 -9.50
N ARG A 69 -8.88 -2.50 -8.83
CA ARG A 69 -8.16 -3.76 -9.07
C ARG A 69 -8.08 -4.14 -10.55
N ASP A 70 -9.17 -3.97 -11.29
CA ASP A 70 -9.23 -4.37 -12.69
C ASP A 70 -8.34 -3.50 -13.61
N TYR A 71 -8.00 -2.27 -13.20
CA TYR A 71 -7.07 -1.41 -13.93
C TYR A 71 -5.62 -1.93 -13.90
N TYR A 72 -5.29 -2.74 -12.88
CA TYR A 72 -4.00 -3.41 -12.77
C TYR A 72 -3.98 -4.75 -13.50
N LEU A 73 -5.10 -5.47 -13.51
CA LEU A 73 -5.14 -6.87 -13.98
C LEU A 73 -5.66 -7.05 -15.41
N ASN A 74 -6.47 -6.12 -15.94
CA ASN A 74 -7.01 -6.20 -17.30
C ASN A 74 -6.45 -5.09 -18.18
N LEU A 75 -5.18 -5.25 -18.55
CA LEU A 75 -4.42 -4.29 -19.35
C LEU A 75 -4.97 -4.13 -20.78
N ILE A 76 -5.70 -5.12 -21.29
CA ILE A 76 -6.35 -5.05 -22.60
C ILE A 76 -7.57 -4.12 -22.55
N LYS A 77 -8.37 -4.22 -21.49
CA LYS A 77 -9.59 -3.43 -21.33
C LYS A 77 -9.33 -2.01 -20.83
N PHE A 78 -8.30 -1.83 -20.01
CA PHE A 78 -8.00 -0.55 -19.35
C PHE A 78 -6.55 -0.06 -19.55
N PRO A 79 -5.99 -0.08 -20.78
CA PRO A 79 -4.58 0.25 -21.01
C PRO A 79 -4.22 1.68 -20.58
N GLU A 80 -5.12 2.64 -20.83
CA GLU A 80 -4.89 4.05 -20.53
C GLU A 80 -4.87 4.36 -19.02
N HIS A 81 -5.50 3.53 -18.17
CA HIS A 81 -5.58 3.81 -16.73
C HIS A 81 -4.22 3.60 -16.07
N LEU A 82 -3.58 2.47 -16.34
CA LEU A 82 -2.25 2.18 -15.79
C LEU A 82 -1.18 3.08 -16.41
N LYS A 83 -1.34 3.45 -17.69
CA LYS A 83 -0.46 4.42 -18.35
C LYS A 83 -0.55 5.80 -17.69
N ALA A 84 -1.76 6.34 -17.52
CA ALA A 84 -1.96 7.63 -16.84
C ALA A 84 -1.45 7.59 -15.40
N TYR A 85 -1.58 6.45 -14.71
CA TYR A 85 -1.04 6.29 -13.37
C TYR A 85 0.50 6.37 -13.32
N LYS A 86 1.19 5.72 -14.27
CA LYS A 86 2.65 5.82 -14.41
C LYS A 86 3.09 7.25 -14.71
N GLU A 87 2.37 7.95 -15.59
CA GLU A 87 2.64 9.35 -15.91
C GLU A 87 2.46 10.26 -14.68
N PHE A 88 1.40 10.05 -13.90
CA PHE A 88 1.17 10.74 -12.63
C PHE A 88 2.29 10.49 -11.61
N GLN A 89 2.73 9.24 -11.44
CA GLN A 89 3.85 8.89 -10.55
C GLN A 89 5.14 9.58 -11.02
N LEU A 90 5.40 9.56 -12.33
CA LEU A 90 6.57 10.21 -12.93
C LEU A 90 6.60 11.71 -12.66
N ASP A 91 5.51 12.41 -12.94
CA ASP A 91 5.44 13.87 -12.76
C ASP A 91 5.48 14.26 -11.29
N THR A 92 4.86 13.47 -10.41
CA THR A 92 4.97 13.63 -8.95
C THR A 92 6.43 13.49 -8.50
N LEU A 93 7.14 12.46 -8.97
CA LEU A 93 8.54 12.24 -8.61
C LEU A 93 9.45 13.35 -9.11
N LYS A 94 9.28 13.80 -10.37
CA LYS A 94 10.01 14.97 -10.89
C LYS A 94 9.81 16.20 -10.02
N LEU A 95 8.57 16.47 -9.60
CA LEU A 95 8.24 17.61 -8.75
C LEU A 95 8.93 17.51 -7.38
N VAL A 96 8.85 16.34 -6.73
CA VAL A 96 9.48 16.10 -5.43
C VAL A 96 11.01 16.23 -5.51
N LEU A 97 11.63 15.63 -6.53
CA LEU A 97 13.08 15.65 -6.71
C LEU A 97 13.60 17.06 -7.05
N SER A 98 12.91 17.77 -7.94
CA SER A 98 13.23 19.16 -8.29
C SER A 98 13.09 20.08 -7.08
N GLY A 99 12.01 19.91 -6.29
CA GLY A 99 11.81 20.66 -5.05
C GLY A 99 12.84 20.35 -3.97
N ALA A 100 13.43 19.16 -3.98
CA ALA A 100 14.52 18.76 -3.11
C ALA A 100 15.92 19.14 -3.64
N ASN A 101 16.01 19.76 -4.82
CA ASN A 101 17.26 20.05 -5.53
C ASN A 101 18.14 18.80 -5.73
N ILE A 102 17.51 17.66 -6.01
CA ILE A 102 18.18 16.38 -6.28
C ILE A 102 18.22 16.17 -7.79
N SER A 103 19.41 15.98 -8.35
CA SER A 103 19.58 15.58 -9.75
C SER A 103 19.15 14.13 -9.94
N TYR A 104 18.44 13.84 -11.03
CA TYR A 104 17.92 12.50 -11.31
C TYR A 104 18.08 12.11 -12.77
N ASN A 105 18.19 10.80 -13.01
CA ASN A 105 18.17 10.21 -14.34
C ASN A 105 16.75 9.79 -14.69
N ILE A 106 16.19 10.35 -15.77
CA ILE A 106 14.82 10.08 -16.19
C ILE A 106 14.56 8.60 -16.52
N SER A 107 15.52 7.91 -17.14
CA SER A 107 15.39 6.49 -17.46
C SER A 107 15.39 5.61 -16.22
N GLN A 108 16.17 5.98 -15.19
CA GLN A 108 16.16 5.26 -13.90
C GLN A 108 14.81 5.40 -13.21
N ILE A 109 14.27 6.61 -13.11
CA ILE A 109 12.94 6.84 -12.52
C ILE A 109 11.87 6.01 -13.21
N ILE A 110 11.90 5.94 -14.56
CA ILE A 110 10.94 5.14 -15.32
C ILE A 110 11.06 3.65 -14.97
N ASN A 111 12.27 3.13 -14.79
CA ASN A 111 12.48 1.75 -14.36
C ASN A 111 11.95 1.51 -12.94
N ASP A 112 12.26 2.41 -12.00
CA ASP A 112 11.79 2.29 -10.61
C ASP A 112 10.25 2.33 -10.53
N ILE A 113 9.61 3.19 -11.32
CA ILE A 113 8.14 3.23 -11.46
C ILE A 113 7.62 1.90 -12.00
N ASN A 114 8.28 1.31 -13.00
CA ASN A 114 7.85 0.02 -13.54
C ASN A 114 7.96 -1.10 -12.49
N ASP A 115 8.98 -1.09 -11.64
CA ASP A 115 9.14 -2.05 -10.54
C ASP A 115 8.05 -1.88 -9.48
N VAL A 116 7.72 -0.64 -9.11
CA VAL A 116 6.59 -0.34 -8.21
C VAL A 116 5.27 -0.84 -8.80
N ILE A 117 5.03 -0.60 -10.09
CA ILE A 117 3.80 -1.07 -10.75
C ILE A 117 3.76 -2.59 -10.83
N ALA A 118 4.88 -3.27 -11.10
CA ALA A 118 4.93 -4.73 -11.08
C ALA A 118 4.58 -5.27 -9.69
N PHE A 119 5.09 -4.64 -8.63
CA PHE A 119 4.75 -4.98 -7.25
C PHE A 119 3.25 -4.73 -6.95
N GLU A 120 2.70 -3.58 -7.33
CA GLU A 120 1.27 -3.28 -7.15
C GLU A 120 0.37 -4.27 -7.92
N ILE A 121 0.80 -4.74 -9.09
CA ILE A 121 0.10 -5.80 -9.84
C ILE A 121 0.07 -7.11 -9.05
N GLU A 122 1.18 -7.52 -8.42
CA GLU A 122 1.19 -8.70 -7.56
C GLU A 122 0.24 -8.54 -6.38
N ILE A 123 0.23 -7.38 -5.72
CA ILE A 123 -0.73 -7.09 -4.65
C ILE A 123 -2.19 -7.13 -5.16
N ALA A 124 -2.46 -6.56 -6.33
CA ALA A 124 -3.78 -6.56 -6.94
C ALA A 124 -4.31 -7.98 -7.21
N LYS A 125 -3.44 -8.95 -7.50
CA LYS A 125 -3.84 -10.37 -7.67
C LYS A 125 -4.42 -10.95 -6.39
N PHE A 126 -3.86 -10.62 -5.22
CA PHE A 126 -4.28 -11.14 -3.91
C PHE A 126 -5.47 -10.40 -3.30
N ILE A 127 -5.66 -9.13 -3.64
CA ILE A 127 -6.75 -8.30 -3.14
C ILE A 127 -8.11 -8.85 -3.59
N VAL A 128 -9.07 -8.91 -2.65
CA VAL A 128 -10.46 -9.24 -2.92
C VAL A 128 -11.12 -8.06 -3.63
N PRO A 129 -11.76 -8.24 -4.81
CA PRO A 129 -12.42 -7.15 -5.50
C PRO A 129 -13.59 -6.58 -4.69
N GLU A 130 -13.81 -5.26 -4.77
CA GLU A 130 -14.83 -4.56 -3.98
C GLU A 130 -16.25 -5.11 -4.15
N ALA A 131 -16.62 -5.59 -5.34
CA ALA A 131 -17.90 -6.25 -5.57
C ALA A 131 -18.12 -7.46 -4.64
N ASN A 132 -17.06 -8.21 -4.34
CA ASN A 132 -17.09 -9.37 -3.44
C ASN A 132 -17.04 -8.98 -1.96
N ARG A 133 -16.65 -7.74 -1.66
CA ARG A 133 -16.52 -7.18 -0.30
C ARG A 133 -17.83 -6.61 0.24
N ARG A 134 -18.86 -6.43 -0.62
CA ARG A 134 -20.21 -5.98 -0.21
C ARG A 134 -20.93 -6.93 0.74
N ASN A 135 -20.53 -8.20 0.79
CA ASN A 135 -21.08 -9.16 1.73
C ASN A 135 -20.27 -9.14 3.05
N SER A 136 -20.75 -8.38 4.03
CA SER A 136 -20.09 -8.24 5.34
C SER A 136 -19.92 -9.57 6.07
N SER A 137 -20.84 -10.52 5.89
CA SER A 137 -20.73 -11.87 6.48
C SER A 137 -19.55 -12.67 5.93
N ARG A 138 -19.13 -12.43 4.68
CA ARG A 138 -17.92 -13.05 4.10
C ARG A 138 -16.63 -12.46 4.65
N LEU A 139 -16.65 -11.18 5.01
CA LEU A 139 -15.49 -10.48 5.57
C LEU A 139 -15.37 -10.70 7.09
N TYR A 140 -16.45 -11.10 7.75
CA TYR A 140 -16.46 -11.32 9.20
C TYR A 140 -15.69 -12.59 9.58
N ASN A 141 -14.43 -12.41 9.98
CA ASN A 141 -13.54 -13.46 10.44
C ASN A 141 -13.06 -13.15 11.86
N LYS A 142 -13.94 -13.35 12.85
CA LYS A 142 -13.62 -13.07 14.26
C LYS A 142 -12.56 -14.05 14.77
N ARG A 143 -11.53 -13.50 15.42
CA ARG A 143 -10.36 -14.20 15.97
C ARG A 143 -9.97 -13.57 17.30
N ILE A 144 -9.21 -14.30 18.11
CA ILE A 144 -8.51 -13.74 19.28
C ILE A 144 -7.07 -13.40 18.89
N ILE A 145 -6.42 -12.49 19.63
CA ILE A 145 -5.03 -12.07 19.33
C ILE A 145 -4.08 -13.27 19.31
N ALA A 146 -4.32 -14.29 20.14
CA ALA A 146 -3.52 -15.52 20.17
C ALA A 146 -3.52 -16.27 18.82
N ASP A 147 -4.58 -16.15 18.02
CA ASP A 147 -4.66 -16.80 16.70
C ASP A 147 -3.63 -16.20 15.72
N LEU A 148 -3.22 -14.94 15.89
CA LEU A 148 -2.26 -14.28 15.01
C LEU A 148 -0.89 -14.97 15.00
N TYR A 149 -0.47 -15.54 16.14
CA TYR A 149 0.78 -16.30 16.23
C TYR A 149 0.79 -17.55 15.34
N THR A 150 -0.39 -18.12 15.05
CA THR A 150 -0.53 -19.28 14.18
C THR A 150 -0.84 -18.89 12.74
N LEU A 151 -1.67 -17.86 12.53
CA LEU A 151 -2.11 -17.44 11.20
C LEU A 151 -1.07 -16.60 10.45
N LEU A 152 -0.27 -15.83 11.19
CA LEU A 152 0.73 -14.90 10.65
C LEU A 152 2.07 -15.07 11.40
N PRO A 153 2.67 -16.28 11.41
CA PRO A 153 3.91 -16.53 12.14
C PRO A 153 5.07 -15.63 11.68
N GLN A 154 5.02 -15.12 10.45
CA GLN A 154 6.03 -14.23 9.87
C GLN A 154 6.10 -12.86 10.56
N VAL A 155 5.06 -12.45 11.29
CA VAL A 155 5.05 -11.18 12.03
C VAL A 155 5.90 -11.26 13.31
N PHE A 156 6.23 -12.47 13.78
CA PHE A 156 6.94 -12.72 15.04
C PHE A 156 8.38 -13.23 14.84
N LEU A 157 8.86 -13.30 13.60
CA LEU A 157 10.25 -13.62 13.26
C LEU A 157 11.09 -12.34 13.21
#